data_AF-A0A078HID4-F1
#
_entry.id   AF-A0A078HID4-F1
#
_cell.length_a   1.000
_cell.length_b   1.000
_cell.length_c   1.000
_cell.angle_alpha   90.00
_cell.angle_beta   90.00
_cell.angle_gamma   90.00
#
_symmetry.space_group_name_H-M   'P 1'
#
loop_
_entity.id
_entity.type
_entity.pdbx_description
1 polymer ?
#
loop_
_entity_poly.entity_id
_entity_poly.type
_entity_poly.pdbx_seq_one_letter_code
_entity_poly.pdbx_strand_id
1 'polypeptide(L)'
;MENAILNLPDHEDQMVWLIDFHGFNMSQISVKVSRETAHIFEPFWKMVKPFLDPKTRNKVEFVYSDDNLSRKILEDIFNMKQLEVAFGGENSDSSFNFEKYAERMREDDLKFFGNTTVSSTSALLTNSDSEVLDSEKSTWTTNKM
;
A
#
# COMPACT_ATOMS: atom_id res chain seq x y z
N MET A 1 -2.87 0.68 6.04
CA MET A 1 -3.15 -0.58 6.76
C MET A 1 -4.09 -0.33 7.93
N GLU A 2 -3.79 0.63 8.80
CA GLU A 2 -4.63 1.01 9.94
C GLU A 2 -6.09 1.30 9.54
N ASN A 3 -6.30 2.13 8.50
CA ASN A 3 -7.65 2.42 7.99
C ASN A 3 -8.41 1.18 7.49
N ALA A 4 -7.72 0.14 7.00
CA ALA A 4 -8.38 -1.10 6.60
C ALA A 4 -8.87 -1.88 7.84
N ILE A 5 -8.08 -1.90 8.91
CA ILE A 5 -8.41 -2.58 10.17
C ILE A 5 -9.55 -1.84 10.90
N LEU A 6 -9.51 -0.50 10.93
CA LEU A 6 -10.53 0.33 11.59
C LEU A 6 -11.89 0.26 10.92
N ASN A 7 -11.93 -0.05 9.62
CA ASN A 7 -13.16 -0.15 8.82
C ASN A 7 -13.59 -1.60 8.57
N LEU A 8 -13.02 -2.59 9.27
CA LEU A 8 -13.55 -3.94 9.24
C LEU A 8 -14.97 -3.96 9.82
N PRO A 9 -15.90 -4.73 9.25
CA PRO A 9 -17.20 -4.95 9.86
C PRO A 9 -17.06 -5.47 11.30
N ASP A 10 -17.97 -5.08 12.21
CA ASP A 10 -17.91 -5.45 13.64
C ASP A 10 -17.85 -6.97 13.93
N HIS A 11 -18.09 -7.81 12.93
CA HIS A 11 -18.08 -9.27 13.01
C HIS A 11 -16.86 -9.92 12.31
N GLU A 12 -15.95 -9.12 11.75
CA GLU A 12 -14.76 -9.58 11.03
C GLU A 12 -13.48 -9.05 11.68
N ASP A 13 -12.62 -9.95 12.17
CA ASP A 13 -11.33 -9.58 12.78
C ASP A 13 -10.14 -9.77 11.84
N GLN A 14 -10.39 -10.18 10.59
CA GLN A 14 -9.36 -10.63 9.66
C GLN A 14 -9.60 -10.03 8.28
N MET A 15 -8.49 -9.74 7.58
CA MET A 15 -8.48 -9.27 6.20
C MET A 15 -7.64 -10.21 5.35
N VAL A 16 -8.08 -10.46 4.12
CA VAL A 16 -7.32 -11.22 3.13
C VAL A 16 -6.66 -10.26 2.15
N TRP A 17 -5.39 -10.54 1.82
CA TRP A 17 -4.58 -9.71 0.94
C TRP A 17 -4.35 -10.49 -0.36
N LEU A 18 -4.71 -9.88 -1.49
CA LEU A 18 -4.37 -10.40 -2.81
C LEU A 18 -3.23 -9.55 -3.37
N ILE A 19 -2.09 -10.19 -3.66
CA ILE A 19 -0.89 -9.54 -4.16
C ILE A 19 -0.61 -10.08 -5.56
N ASP A 20 -0.68 -9.20 -6.56
CA ASP A 20 -0.36 -9.55 -7.95
C ASP A 20 1.10 -9.23 -8.26
N PHE A 21 1.81 -10.23 -8.78
CA PHE A 21 3.20 -10.10 -9.25
C PHE A 21 3.28 -10.03 -10.78
N HIS A 22 2.15 -10.07 -11.50
CA HIS A 22 2.10 -9.94 -12.93
C HIS A 22 2.59 -8.55 -13.38
N GLY A 23 3.33 -8.50 -14.49
CA GLY A 23 3.87 -7.25 -15.04
C GLY A 23 4.97 -6.58 -14.22
N PHE A 24 5.44 -7.21 -13.13
CA PHE A 24 6.50 -6.65 -12.28
C PHE A 24 7.81 -6.51 -13.07
N ASN A 25 8.17 -5.27 -13.43
CA ASN A 25 9.35 -4.99 -14.23
C ASN A 25 10.58 -4.77 -13.33
N MET A 26 11.68 -5.47 -13.65
CA MET A 26 12.97 -5.39 -12.97
C MET A 26 13.61 -3.99 -13.01
N SER A 27 13.10 -3.06 -13.83
CA SER A 27 13.60 -1.68 -13.96
C SER A 27 12.98 -0.67 -12.99
N GLN A 28 11.78 -0.95 -12.45
CA GLN A 28 11.03 0.02 -11.64
C GLN A 28 11.45 0.01 -10.17
N ILE A 29 12.15 -1.04 -9.74
CA ILE A 29 12.64 -1.27 -8.36
C ILE A 29 14.05 -1.89 -8.48
N SER A 30 14.91 -1.71 -7.47
CA SER A 30 16.23 -2.36 -7.42
C SER A 30 16.12 -3.83 -7.79
N VAL A 31 16.88 -4.25 -8.81
CA VAL A 31 16.94 -5.63 -9.35
C VAL A 31 17.03 -6.69 -8.24
N LYS A 32 17.67 -6.33 -7.12
CA LYS A 32 17.78 -7.20 -5.94
C LYS A 32 16.42 -7.44 -5.27
N VAL A 33 15.67 -6.39 -4.97
CA VAL A 33 14.36 -6.45 -4.32
C VAL A 33 13.32 -7.08 -5.24
N SER A 34 13.33 -6.73 -6.53
CA SER A 34 12.40 -7.27 -7.52
C SER A 34 12.55 -8.79 -7.71
N ARG A 35 13.80 -9.27 -7.75
CA ARG A 35 14.12 -10.69 -7.84
C ARG A 35 13.67 -11.43 -6.58
N GLU A 36 13.94 -10.83 -5.43
CA GLU A 36 13.61 -11.40 -4.12
C GLU A 36 12.09 -11.59 -3.93
N THR A 37 11.28 -10.72 -4.52
CA THR A 37 9.83 -10.75 -4.30
C THR A 37 9.07 -11.55 -5.37
N ALA A 38 9.22 -11.23 -6.65
CA ALA A 38 8.32 -11.79 -7.67
C ALA A 38 8.71 -13.21 -8.14
N HIS A 39 10.01 -13.52 -8.22
CA HIS A 39 10.47 -14.75 -8.88
C HIS A 39 10.95 -15.84 -7.93
N ILE A 40 11.39 -15.50 -6.72
CA ILE A 40 11.91 -16.50 -5.76
C ILE A 40 10.95 -16.82 -4.63
N PHE A 41 9.86 -16.06 -4.46
CA PHE A 41 8.98 -16.21 -3.30
C PHE A 41 8.36 -17.61 -3.21
N GLU A 42 7.82 -18.14 -4.32
CA GLU A 42 7.20 -19.46 -4.29
C GLU A 42 8.21 -20.60 -4.07
N PRO A 43 9.36 -20.69 -4.79
CA PRO A 43 10.40 -21.68 -4.48
C PRO A 43 10.91 -21.59 -3.04
N PHE A 44 11.12 -20.35 -2.54
CA PHE A 44 11.54 -20.11 -1.17
C PHE A 44 10.49 -20.58 -0.16
N TRP A 45 9.22 -20.21 -0.37
CA TRP A 45 8.11 -20.62 0.47
C TRP A 45 8.02 -22.15 0.57
N LYS A 46 8.14 -22.86 -0.56
CA LYS A 46 8.17 -24.33 -0.58
C LYS A 46 9.29 -24.92 0.28
N MET A 47 10.47 -24.29 0.29
CA MET A 47 11.62 -24.74 1.09
C MET A 47 11.42 -24.50 2.59
N VAL A 48 10.83 -23.37 2.98
CA VAL A 48 10.64 -23.02 4.40
C VAL A 48 9.36 -23.64 5.00
N LYS A 49 8.37 -23.97 4.17
CA LYS A 49 7.06 -24.52 4.58
C LYS A 49 7.16 -25.70 5.58
N PRO A 50 8.09 -26.66 5.47
CA PRO A 50 8.21 -27.76 6.43
C PRO A 50 8.55 -27.32 7.87
N PHE A 51 9.17 -26.15 8.03
CA PHE A 51 9.61 -25.61 9.32
C PHE A 51 8.57 -24.71 9.99
N LEU A 52 7.53 -24.30 9.26
CA LEU A 52 6.44 -23.45 9.77
C LEU A 52 5.39 -24.28 10.51
N ASP A 53 4.67 -23.71 11.46
CA ASP A 53 3.53 -24.38 12.08
C ASP A 53 2.34 -24.47 11.09
N PRO A 54 1.42 -25.46 11.24
CA PRO A 54 0.29 -25.63 10.32
C PRO A 54 -0.59 -24.38 10.16
N LYS A 55 -0.78 -23.60 11.23
CA LYS A 55 -1.61 -22.38 11.18
C LYS A 55 -0.97 -21.33 10.27
N THR A 56 0.35 -21.22 10.26
CA THR A 56 1.08 -20.31 9.36
C THR A 56 1.08 -20.81 7.91
N ARG A 57 1.23 -22.12 7.68
CA ARG A 57 1.23 -22.69 6.31
C ARG A 57 -0.07 -22.44 5.56
N ASN A 58 -1.20 -22.39 6.27
CA ASN A 58 -2.54 -22.24 5.70
C ASN A 58 -2.91 -20.77 5.41
N LYS A 59 -2.03 -19.80 5.69
CA LYS A 59 -2.29 -18.37 5.42
C LYS A 59 -1.85 -17.92 4.04
N VAL A 60 -1.14 -18.78 3.29
CA VAL A 60 -0.55 -18.43 2.00
C VAL A 60 -1.03 -19.42 0.96
N GLU A 61 -1.86 -18.93 0.05
CA GLU A 61 -2.29 -19.64 -1.15
C GLU A 61 -1.69 -18.96 -2.38
N PHE A 62 -1.18 -19.77 -3.31
CA PHE A 62 -0.68 -19.29 -4.59
C PHE A 62 -1.76 -19.55 -5.64
N VAL A 63 -2.15 -18.49 -6.34
CA VAL A 63 -3.18 -18.52 -7.38
C VAL A 63 -2.59 -18.06 -8.71
N TYR A 64 -3.04 -18.69 -9.80
CA TYR A 64 -2.59 -18.40 -11.16
C TYR A 64 -3.79 -18.23 -12.09
N SER A 65 -3.67 -17.32 -13.04
CA SER A 65 -4.77 -16.96 -13.95
C SER A 65 -5.25 -18.11 -14.84
N ASP A 66 -4.36 -19.04 -15.20
CA ASP A 66 -4.65 -20.13 -16.15
C ASP A 66 -5.10 -21.44 -15.48
N ASP A 67 -5.39 -21.40 -14.17
CA ASP A 67 -5.72 -22.59 -13.39
C ASP A 67 -7.16 -22.55 -12.83
N ASN A 68 -7.91 -23.61 -13.09
CA ASN A 68 -9.29 -23.75 -12.65
C ASN A 68 -9.40 -23.91 -11.12
N LEU A 69 -8.38 -24.49 -10.47
CA LEU A 69 -8.34 -24.60 -9.01
C LEU A 69 -8.12 -23.22 -8.38
N SER A 70 -7.16 -22.45 -8.89
CA SER A 70 -6.88 -21.06 -8.51
C SER A 70 -8.11 -20.17 -8.62
N ARG A 71 -8.88 -20.31 -9.70
CA ARG A 71 -10.14 -19.59 -9.87
C ARG A 71 -11.16 -19.92 -8.78
N LYS A 72 -11.31 -21.19 -8.40
CA LYS A 72 -12.21 -21.59 -7.31
C LYS A 72 -11.77 -21.03 -5.96
N ILE A 73 -10.46 -21.00 -5.70
CA ILE A 73 -9.91 -20.39 -4.48
C ILE A 73 -10.29 -18.90 -4.43
N LEU A 74 -10.18 -18.19 -5.55
CA LEU A 74 -10.60 -16.79 -5.64
C LEU A 74 -12.11 -16.62 -5.44
N GLU A 75 -12.94 -17.47 -6.07
CA GLU A 75 -14.41 -17.46 -5.92
C GLU A 75 -14.87 -17.73 -4.49
N ASP A 76 -14.16 -18.61 -3.75
CA ASP A 76 -14.48 -18.95 -2.35
C ASP A 76 -14.13 -17.81 -1.38
N ILE A 77 -13.13 -16.99 -1.71
CA ILE A 77 -12.60 -15.94 -0.81
C ILE A 77 -13.16 -14.56 -1.15
N PHE A 78 -13.35 -14.26 -2.43
CA PHE A 78 -13.68 -12.92 -2.92
C PHE A 78 -15.00 -12.87 -3.67
N ASN A 79 -15.69 -11.73 -3.55
CA ASN A 79 -16.84 -11.45 -4.40
C ASN A 79 -16.38 -11.04 -5.81
N MET A 80 -16.52 -11.95 -6.77
CA MET A 80 -16.04 -11.73 -8.14
C MET A 80 -16.61 -10.48 -8.83
N LYS A 81 -17.83 -10.07 -8.48
CA LYS A 81 -18.46 -8.86 -9.05
C LYS A 81 -17.82 -7.56 -8.57
N GLN A 82 -17.17 -7.59 -7.42
CA GLN A 82 -16.48 -6.44 -6.85
C GLN A 82 -14.98 -6.49 -7.11
N LEU A 83 -14.41 -7.69 -7.29
CA LEU A 83 -13.01 -7.90 -7.61
C LEU A 83 -12.68 -7.31 -9.00
N GLU A 84 -11.55 -6.62 -9.07
CA GLU A 84 -11.07 -5.98 -10.30
C GLU A 84 -10.63 -7.00 -11.35
N VAL A 85 -10.82 -6.67 -12.63
CA VAL A 85 -10.49 -7.53 -13.77
C VAL A 85 -9.02 -7.93 -13.82
N ALA A 86 -8.11 -7.04 -13.40
CA ALA A 86 -6.66 -7.33 -13.34
C ALA A 86 -6.34 -8.53 -12.43
N PHE A 87 -7.18 -8.81 -11.43
CA PHE A 87 -7.06 -9.92 -10.51
C PHE A 87 -7.96 -11.12 -10.88
N GLY A 88 -8.58 -11.10 -12.06
CA GLY A 88 -9.49 -12.14 -12.52
C GLY A 88 -10.96 -11.94 -12.13
N GLY A 89 -11.34 -10.75 -11.66
CA GLY A 89 -12.73 -10.40 -11.35
C GLY A 89 -13.56 -9.86 -12.51
N GLU A 90 -14.81 -9.51 -12.22
CA GLU A 90 -15.80 -9.05 -13.20
C GLU A 90 -15.98 -7.52 -13.17
N ASN A 91 -15.36 -6.82 -12.21
CA ASN A 91 -15.52 -5.39 -12.05
C ASN A 91 -14.72 -4.61 -13.10
N SER A 92 -15.37 -4.28 -14.22
CA SER A 92 -14.77 -3.51 -15.32
C SER A 92 -14.74 -2.00 -15.10
N ASP A 93 -15.44 -1.49 -14.08
CA ASP A 93 -15.65 -0.05 -13.83
C ASP A 93 -14.62 0.51 -12.82
N SER A 94 -13.67 -0.32 -12.37
CA SER A 94 -12.79 -0.04 -11.24
C SER A 94 -11.38 0.41 -11.64
N SER A 95 -11.22 1.23 -12.67
CA SER A 95 -9.92 1.87 -12.91
C SER A 95 -9.49 2.62 -11.65
N PHE A 96 -8.38 2.20 -11.03
CA PHE A 96 -7.91 2.76 -9.77
C PHE A 96 -7.69 4.27 -9.92
N ASN A 97 -8.49 5.06 -9.21
CA ASN A 97 -8.37 6.52 -9.20
C ASN A 97 -7.63 6.95 -7.92
N PHE A 98 -6.38 7.36 -8.11
CA PHE A 98 -5.51 7.80 -7.01
C PHE A 98 -6.11 8.96 -6.20
N GLU A 99 -6.71 9.95 -6.87
CA GLU A 99 -7.29 11.13 -6.23
C GLU A 99 -8.46 10.74 -5.32
N LYS A 100 -9.38 9.93 -5.85
CA LYS A 100 -10.54 9.43 -5.09
C LYS A 100 -10.11 8.62 -3.88
N TYR A 101 -9.04 7.83 -4.01
CA TYR A 101 -8.48 7.06 -2.90
C TYR A 101 -7.85 7.98 -1.84
N ALA A 102 -7.02 8.96 -2.25
CA ALA A 102 -6.36 9.90 -1.37
C ALA A 102 -7.36 10.73 -0.56
N GLU A 103 -8.40 11.24 -1.22
CA GLU A 103 -9.47 12.00 -0.58
C GLU A 103 -10.22 11.17 0.46
N ARG A 104 -10.58 9.92 0.14
CA ARG A 104 -11.20 9.02 1.11
C ARG A 104 -10.31 8.78 2.33
N MET A 105 -9.01 8.57 2.14
CA MET A 105 -8.08 8.37 3.25
C MET A 105 -7.99 9.61 4.15
N ARG A 106 -7.94 10.80 3.56
CA ARG A 106 -7.96 12.07 4.29
C ARG A 106 -9.24 12.24 5.11
N GLU A 107 -10.40 11.86 4.57
CA GLU A 107 -11.68 11.91 5.29
C GLU A 107 -11.75 10.94 6.46
N ASP A 108 -11.25 9.70 6.28
CA ASP A 108 -11.26 8.69 7.33
C ASP A 108 -10.31 9.08 8.48
N ASP A 109 -9.13 9.64 8.15
CA ASP A 109 -8.21 10.20 9.15
C ASP A 109 -8.90 11.36 9.91
N LEU A 110 -9.61 12.24 9.21
CA LEU A 110 -10.31 13.36 9.85
C LEU A 110 -11.45 12.88 10.77
N LYS A 111 -12.18 11.81 10.44
CA LYS A 111 -13.23 11.25 11.32
C LYS A 111 -12.64 10.67 12.60
N PHE A 112 -11.47 10.05 12.50
CA PHE A 112 -10.79 9.44 13.63
C PHE A 112 -10.17 10.50 14.56
N PHE A 113 -9.55 11.55 14.00
CA PHE A 113 -8.91 12.61 14.78
C PHE A 113 -9.81 13.81 15.11
N GLY A 114 -10.92 14.00 14.38
CA GLY A 114 -11.82 15.15 14.52
C GLY A 114 -12.63 15.18 15.82
N ASN A 115 -12.70 14.06 16.55
CA ASN A 115 -13.34 14.01 17.87
C ASN A 115 -12.35 14.12 19.04
N THR A 116 -11.06 14.33 18.76
CA THR A 116 -10.05 14.62 19.78
C THR A 116 -9.50 16.02 19.52
N THR A 117 -9.66 16.93 20.48
CA THR A 117 -8.89 18.17 20.52
C THR A 117 -7.42 17.85 20.83
N VAL A 118 -6.71 17.24 19.88
CA VAL A 118 -5.26 17.25 19.89
C VAL A 118 -4.83 18.59 19.31
N SER A 119 -4.38 19.48 20.20
CA SER A 119 -3.58 20.65 19.84
C SER A 119 -2.26 20.16 19.23
N SER A 120 -2.31 19.70 17.98
CA SER A 120 -1.14 19.28 17.22
C SER A 120 -0.46 20.53 16.66
N THR A 121 0.58 21.00 17.36
CA THR A 121 1.52 21.99 16.85
C THR A 121 2.38 21.39 15.73
N SER A 122 1.81 21.17 14.54
CA SER A 122 2.57 21.00 13.30
C SER A 122 1.66 20.97 12.07
N ALA A 123 0.98 22.09 11.80
CA ALA A 123 0.46 22.39 10.47
C ALA A 123 0.20 23.90 10.35
N LEU A 124 1.26 24.71 10.35
CA LEU A 124 1.20 26.04 9.75
C LEU A 124 2.33 26.15 8.74
N LEU A 125 2.02 25.78 7.49
CA LEU A 125 2.63 26.43 6.33
C LEU A 125 1.49 27.10 5.58
N THR A 126 1.14 28.30 6.03
CA THR A 126 0.30 29.22 5.27
C THR A 126 1.17 29.85 4.20
N ASN A 127 0.89 29.49 2.96
CA ASN A 127 1.39 30.21 1.79
C ASN A 127 0.59 31.50 1.66
N SER A 128 1.22 32.67 1.83
CA SER A 128 0.76 33.97 1.29
C SER A 128 1.85 35.03 1.46
N ASP A 129 2.06 35.76 0.37
CA ASP A 129 3.13 36.70 0.05
C ASP A 129 3.24 37.92 1.00
N SER A 130 4.45 38.48 1.11
CA SER A 130 4.80 39.86 0.69
C SER A 130 6.08 40.38 1.40
N GLU A 131 6.89 41.05 0.58
CA GLU A 131 8.12 41.84 0.80
C GLU A 131 8.47 42.36 2.22
N VAL A 132 9.77 42.46 2.52
CA VAL A 132 10.46 43.72 2.92
C VAL A 132 11.99 43.50 3.06
N LEU A 133 12.70 44.53 2.60
CA LEU A 133 14.14 44.77 2.49
C LEU A 133 14.87 44.85 3.85
N ASP A 134 16.10 44.32 3.94
CA ASP A 134 17.24 44.90 4.71
C ASP A 134 18.53 44.11 4.34
N SER A 135 19.54 44.66 3.66
CA SER A 135 20.51 45.65 4.15
C SER A 135 21.00 45.37 5.58
N GLU A 136 22.03 44.54 5.74
CA GLU A 136 23.32 45.01 6.27
C GLU A 136 24.42 43.94 6.22
N LYS A 137 25.62 44.44 5.91
CA LYS A 137 26.93 43.77 5.86
C LYS A 137 27.33 43.18 7.21
N SER A 138 28.07 42.07 7.19
CA SER A 138 29.41 41.98 7.83
C SER A 138 30.14 40.66 7.51
N THR A 139 31.02 40.78 6.52
CA THR A 139 32.34 40.14 6.36
C THR A 139 32.70 38.83 7.07
N TRP A 140 33.07 37.82 6.28
CA TRP A 140 34.34 37.09 6.45
C TRP A 140 35.00 36.85 5.08
N THR A 141 36.26 37.26 4.99
CA THR A 141 37.13 37.23 3.81
C THR A 141 37.78 35.87 3.58
N THR A 142 37.85 35.47 2.31
CA THR A 142 38.67 34.41 1.73
C THR A 142 40.16 34.60 2.00
N ASN A 143 40.85 33.54 2.40
CA ASN A 143 42.30 33.39 2.17
C ASN A 143 42.55 32.25 1.18
N LYS A 144 43.29 32.58 0.13
CA LYS A 144 43.77 31.71 -0.95
C LYS A 144 45.28 31.56 -0.78
N MET A 145 45.79 30.36 -0.98
CA MET A 145 47.13 30.10 -1.54
C MET A 145 46.93 29.16 -2.72
#